data_AF-A0A937X9J8-F1
#
_entry.id   AF-A0A937X9J8-F1
#
_cell.length_a   1.000
_cell.length_b   1.000
_cell.length_c   1.000
_cell.angle_alpha   90.00
_cell.angle_beta   90.00
_cell.angle_gamma   90.00
#
_symmetry.space_group_name_H-M   'P 1'
#
loop_
_entity.id
_entity.type
_entity.pdbx_description
1 polymer ?
#
loop_
_entity_poly.entity_id
_entity_poly.type
_entity_poly.pdbx_seq_one_letter_code
_entity_poly.pdbx_strand_id
1 'polypeptide(L)'
;MFARNLVAILLALVCCASCGDDDNGTAPGTDTTAPQVAFLQPLHGATVTAGPVPLRAQATDNVAVAKVEFYAGGTKIGEDTSGAASVFEFTWNAAGLANGSQHALRARAIDTSGNQAEATITVTICPCPAGPTYHSENIAANETWRACCNPHIVTTHLYIENGATLTIQPGCVVRFAPDADAGITCGWSPGTGGLIAVGKADSTILFTSNASTPAPGDWFGFGFHDGTFTTTRFSYCTIEYAGSADVPAILLDFGAVVRMDHSTLRYSAGKGISYFQQGSHMAQFANNTITGCADVPFEVEAEYVRELGTGNAFTGNAAGKNAIMVYQAVVETSGTWRNQGVPYRFADGHGMGIGHQTGSAVVTIAPGTVIEMGLDSFIDIGYTTNGGLIAEGTAANPIVFTSAQTLPQPGDWRHIYFAFGAIGAQCRMAHCRVEYGGNSGENILVWDAQPTIAGCQIRHSAAWGITLAGEHPDRAAIEAANSFAGNAAGDVRVLE
;
A
#
# COMPACT_ATOMS: atom_id res chain seq x y z
N MET A 1 19.05 -12.70 -6.30
CA MET A 1 20.36 -12.35 -6.88
C MET A 1 20.66 -10.92 -6.43
N PHE A 2 21.23 -10.76 -5.24
CA PHE A 2 21.49 -9.45 -4.62
C PHE A 2 22.97 -9.10 -4.80
N ALA A 3 23.25 -8.03 -5.56
CA ALA A 3 24.58 -7.48 -5.71
C ALA A 3 24.89 -6.58 -4.50
N ARG A 4 25.89 -6.99 -3.71
CA ARG A 4 26.53 -6.21 -2.64
C ARG A 4 27.40 -5.12 -3.29
N ASN A 5 27.08 -3.86 -3.05
CA ASN A 5 28.02 -2.76 -3.31
C ASN A 5 29.03 -2.67 -2.16
N LEU A 6 30.19 -3.29 -2.37
CA LEU A 6 31.41 -3.06 -1.60
C LEU A 6 32.21 -1.99 -2.36
N VAL A 7 32.37 -0.80 -1.79
CA VAL A 7 33.33 0.19 -2.29
C VAL A 7 34.69 -0.17 -1.70
N ALA A 8 35.57 -0.70 -2.55
CA ALA A 8 36.96 -0.99 -2.21
C ALA A 8 37.79 0.30 -2.32
N ILE A 9 38.43 0.70 -1.23
CA ILE A 9 39.44 1.77 -1.21
C ILE A 9 40.78 1.16 -1.65
N LEU A 10 41.36 1.76 -2.69
CA LEU A 10 42.56 1.35 -3.39
C LEU A 10 43.80 1.71 -2.55
N LEU A 11 44.58 0.71 -2.09
CA LEU A 11 45.90 0.93 -1.48
C LEU A 11 46.98 0.72 -2.56
N ALA A 12 47.66 1.79 -2.96
CA ALA A 12 48.79 1.70 -3.89
C ALA A 12 50.05 1.26 -3.13
N LEU A 13 50.47 0.02 -3.36
CA LEU A 13 51.74 -0.54 -2.89
C LEU A 13 52.84 -0.18 -3.91
N VAL A 14 53.78 0.69 -3.53
CA VAL A 14 55.01 0.93 -4.30
C VAL A 14 56.14 0.15 -3.63
N CYS A 15 56.60 -0.92 -4.29
CA CYS A 15 57.88 -1.55 -4.00
C CYS A 15 59.00 -0.75 -4.68
N CYS A 16 59.97 -0.29 -3.90
CA CYS A 16 61.34 -0.10 -4.38
C CYS A 16 62.29 -0.61 -3.30
N ALA A 17 63.04 -1.66 -3.63
CA ALA A 17 64.21 -2.07 -2.87
C ALA A 17 65.41 -1.25 -3.36
N SER A 18 66.14 -0.63 -2.45
CA SER A 18 67.59 -0.53 -2.60
C SER A 18 68.29 -0.64 -1.25
N CYS A 19 69.32 -1.46 -1.25
CA CYS A 19 70.23 -1.77 -0.17
C CYS A 19 71.10 -0.56 0.24
N GLY A 20 71.46 -0.52 1.52
CA GLY A 20 72.47 0.36 2.09
C GLY A 20 72.49 0.23 3.60
N ASP A 21 73.34 -0.67 4.11
CA ASP A 21 73.80 -0.62 5.50
C ASP A 21 74.54 0.71 5.69
N ASP A 22 74.04 1.54 6.60
CA ASP A 22 74.83 2.53 7.34
C ASP A 22 74.15 2.74 8.69
N ASP A 23 74.71 2.10 9.72
CA ASP A 23 74.47 2.36 11.13
C ASP A 23 74.75 3.84 11.44
N ASN A 24 73.70 4.63 11.61
CA ASN A 24 73.79 5.89 12.35
C ASN A 24 72.53 6.07 13.20
N GLY A 25 72.71 5.94 14.52
CA GLY A 25 71.67 6.01 15.53
C GLY A 25 70.86 7.30 15.48
N THR A 26 69.76 7.27 14.75
CA THR A 26 68.68 8.25 14.88
C THR A 26 67.73 7.73 15.96
N ALA A 27 67.47 8.56 16.97
CA ALA A 27 66.42 8.29 17.94
C ALA A 27 65.12 7.90 17.21
N PRO A 28 64.28 6.99 17.75
CA PRO A 28 62.98 6.71 17.15
C PRO A 28 62.30 8.06 16.89
N GLY A 29 62.01 8.36 15.62
CA GLY A 29 61.34 9.61 15.28
C GLY A 29 60.07 9.69 16.10
N THR A 30 59.93 10.77 16.88
CA THR A 30 58.69 11.05 17.60
C THR A 30 57.55 11.07 16.57
N ASP A 31 56.51 10.28 16.80
CA ASP A 31 55.37 10.24 15.89
C ASP A 31 54.67 11.60 15.87
N THR A 32 54.48 12.14 14.67
CA THR A 32 53.88 13.47 14.43
C THR A 32 52.58 13.40 13.63
N THR A 33 52.14 12.19 13.26
CA THR A 33 50.94 12.01 12.46
C THR A 33 49.74 12.00 13.39
N ALA A 34 48.71 12.78 13.05
CA ALA A 34 47.49 12.83 13.86
C ALA A 34 46.59 11.61 13.60
N PRO A 35 45.89 11.10 14.63
CA PRO A 35 44.92 10.03 14.46
C PRO A 35 43.76 10.48 13.56
N GLN A 36 43.00 9.52 13.05
CA GLN A 36 41.70 9.74 12.41
C GLN A 36 40.59 9.33 13.38
N VAL A 37 39.48 10.08 13.39
CA VAL A 37 38.32 9.77 14.24
C VAL A 37 37.01 10.09 13.54
N ALA A 38 36.01 9.24 13.71
CA ALA A 38 34.65 9.45 13.21
C ALA A 38 33.62 8.81 14.15
N PHE A 39 32.45 9.43 14.30
CA PHE A 39 31.34 8.81 15.02
C PHE A 39 30.72 7.69 14.17
N LEU A 40 30.53 6.53 14.80
CA LEU A 40 29.71 5.44 14.28
C LEU A 40 28.25 5.58 14.76
N GLN A 41 28.07 6.02 16.01
CA GLN A 41 26.75 6.28 16.59
C GLN A 41 26.86 7.28 17.75
N PRO A 42 25.86 8.18 17.94
CA PRO A 42 24.84 8.54 16.96
C PRO A 42 25.45 9.17 15.70
N LEU A 43 24.69 9.20 14.60
CA LEU A 43 25.09 9.94 13.40
C LEU A 43 24.76 11.43 13.55
N HIS A 44 25.45 12.28 12.78
CA HIS A 44 25.13 13.70 12.72
C HIS A 44 23.66 13.91 12.33
N GLY A 45 22.94 14.75 13.09
CA GLY A 45 21.52 15.04 12.92
C GLY A 45 20.56 14.05 13.59
N ALA A 46 21.06 13.01 14.28
CA ALA A 46 20.21 12.03 14.93
C ALA A 46 19.34 12.64 16.04
N THR A 47 18.13 12.10 16.20
CA THR A 47 17.29 12.37 17.38
C THR A 47 17.48 11.24 18.39
N VAL A 48 17.78 11.58 19.64
CA VAL A 48 18.03 10.61 20.71
C VAL A 48 17.04 10.82 21.86
N THR A 49 16.60 9.74 22.50
CA THR A 49 15.72 9.82 23.67
C THR A 49 16.49 10.36 24.87
N ALA A 50 15.84 11.18 25.71
CA ALA A 50 16.43 11.62 26.97
C ALA A 50 16.72 10.42 27.88
N GLY A 51 17.96 10.33 28.38
CA GLY A 51 18.43 9.17 29.16
C GLY A 51 19.86 8.75 28.76
N PRO A 52 20.25 7.49 29.00
CA PRO A 52 21.56 6.99 28.59
C PRO A 52 21.64 6.84 27.06
N VAL A 53 22.56 7.56 26.42
CA VAL A 53 22.82 7.57 24.98
C VAL A 53 24.20 6.96 24.72
N PRO A 54 24.29 5.78 24.08
CA PRO A 54 25.58 5.19 23.73
C PRO A 54 26.24 5.99 22.61
N LEU A 55 27.50 6.36 22.84
CA LEU A 55 28.40 7.00 21.89
C LEU A 55 29.43 5.97 21.45
N ARG A 56 29.64 5.86 20.14
CA ARG A 56 30.63 4.97 19.52
C ARG A 56 31.42 5.77 18.50
N ALA A 57 32.72 5.83 18.67
CA ALA A 57 33.64 6.48 17.74
C ALA A 57 34.66 5.46 17.24
N GLN A 58 34.92 5.45 15.94
CA GLN A 58 36.05 4.72 15.38
C GLN A 58 37.26 5.66 15.35
N ALA A 59 38.40 5.20 15.86
CA ALA A 59 39.66 5.95 15.77
C ALA A 59 40.84 5.05 15.40
N THR A 60 41.68 5.52 14.49
CA THR A 60 42.86 4.80 13.98
C THR A 60 44.05 5.74 13.85
N ASP A 61 45.24 5.19 13.93
CA ASP A 61 46.50 5.94 13.84
C ASP A 61 47.58 5.07 13.16
N ASN A 62 48.66 5.66 12.65
CA ASN A 62 49.80 4.95 12.06
C ASN A 62 50.63 4.19 13.09
N VAL A 63 50.63 4.63 14.37
CA VAL A 63 51.29 3.92 15.47
C VAL A 63 50.24 3.31 16.40
N ALA A 64 49.51 4.14 17.15
CA ALA A 64 48.51 3.69 18.10
C ALA A 64 47.67 4.84 18.66
N VAL A 65 46.35 4.65 18.73
CA VAL A 65 45.46 5.53 19.49
C VAL A 65 45.54 5.17 20.97
N ALA A 66 45.89 6.14 21.82
CA ALA A 66 45.95 5.93 23.26
C ALA A 66 44.57 5.98 23.92
N LYS A 67 43.72 6.92 23.48
CA LYS A 67 42.36 7.08 24.02
C LYS A 67 41.47 7.93 23.12
N VAL A 68 40.17 7.85 23.35
CA VAL A 68 39.19 8.81 22.84
C VAL A 68 38.45 9.49 24.00
N GLU A 69 38.50 10.82 24.03
CA GLU A 69 37.76 11.65 24.97
C GLU A 69 36.43 12.09 24.35
N PHE A 70 35.32 11.93 25.08
CA PHE A 70 33.98 12.34 24.65
C PHE A 70 33.54 13.61 25.37
N TYR A 71 32.90 14.51 24.62
CA TYR A 71 32.42 15.80 25.10
C TYR A 71 30.97 16.05 24.69
N ALA A 72 30.22 16.74 25.57
CA ALA A 72 28.95 17.38 25.23
C ALA A 72 29.13 18.90 25.35
N GLY A 73 29.04 19.61 24.22
CA GLY A 73 29.45 21.00 24.11
C GLY A 73 30.93 21.19 24.44
N GLY A 74 31.24 22.04 25.42
CA GLY A 74 32.60 22.24 25.94
C GLY A 74 33.03 21.24 27.02
N THR A 75 32.10 20.47 27.58
CA THR A 75 32.33 19.67 28.79
C THR A 75 32.75 18.26 28.43
N LYS A 76 33.88 17.78 28.98
CA LYS A 76 34.27 16.36 28.87
C LYS A 76 33.31 15.52 29.69
N ILE A 77 32.62 14.59 29.03
CA ILE A 77 31.65 13.69 29.66
C ILE A 77 32.25 12.34 29.99
N GLY A 78 33.31 11.93 29.30
CA GLY A 78 33.99 10.66 29.55
C GLY A 78 35.18 10.42 28.62
N GLU A 79 35.81 9.26 28.77
CA GLU A 79 36.84 8.76 27.85
C GLU A 79 36.83 7.23 27.82
N ASP A 80 37.37 6.67 26.75
CA ASP A 80 37.64 5.24 26.62
C ASP A 80 39.12 5.04 26.22
N THR A 81 39.80 4.15 26.92
CA THR A 81 41.21 3.79 26.74
C THR A 81 41.39 2.35 26.24
N SER A 82 40.29 1.60 26.08
CA SER A 82 40.32 0.20 25.66
C SER A 82 40.44 0.05 24.14
N GLY A 83 39.64 0.81 23.38
CA GLY A 83 39.73 0.88 21.92
C GLY A 83 39.55 -0.46 21.20
N ALA A 84 38.70 -1.35 21.73
CA ALA A 84 38.52 -2.69 21.19
C ALA A 84 38.18 -2.65 19.69
N ALA A 85 39.04 -3.27 18.87
CA ALA A 85 38.93 -3.24 17.40
C ALA A 85 38.82 -1.80 16.81
N SER A 86 39.55 -0.85 17.39
CA SER A 86 39.57 0.57 16.99
C SER A 86 38.23 1.29 17.19
N VAL A 87 37.34 0.73 18.01
CA VAL A 87 36.07 1.35 18.41
C VAL A 87 36.15 1.73 19.87
N PHE A 88 35.77 2.97 20.16
CA PHE A 88 35.76 3.57 21.47
C PHE A 88 34.34 3.92 21.87
N GLU A 89 33.96 3.61 23.10
CA GLU A 89 32.57 3.65 23.55
C GLU A 89 32.39 4.42 24.87
N PHE A 90 31.34 5.23 24.95
CA PHE A 90 30.95 5.92 26.18
C PHE A 90 29.44 6.09 26.24
N THR A 91 28.83 6.06 27.44
CA THR A 91 27.40 6.33 27.60
C THR A 91 27.17 7.75 28.13
N TRP A 92 26.68 8.63 27.27
CA TRP A 92 26.30 9.98 27.65
C TRP A 92 24.95 9.97 28.37
N ASN A 93 24.88 10.52 29.58
CA ASN A 93 23.61 10.71 30.26
C ASN A 93 22.95 12.03 29.80
N ALA A 94 21.98 11.91 28.90
CA ALA A 94 21.15 13.00 28.40
C ALA A 94 19.87 13.22 29.23
N ALA A 95 19.75 12.59 30.42
CA ALA A 95 18.60 12.83 31.29
C ALA A 95 18.53 14.29 31.74
N GLY A 96 17.33 14.86 31.76
CA GLY A 96 17.09 16.23 32.20
C GLY A 96 17.37 17.32 31.15
N LEU A 97 17.87 16.96 29.97
CA LEU A 97 17.97 17.91 28.86
C LEU A 97 16.59 18.23 28.30
N ALA A 98 16.39 19.47 27.87
CA ALA A 98 15.10 19.93 27.38
C ALA A 98 14.69 19.22 26.08
N ASN A 99 13.42 18.84 25.99
CA ASN A 99 12.82 18.25 24.79
C ASN A 99 13.02 19.16 23.57
N GLY A 100 13.50 18.59 22.45
CA GLY A 100 13.80 19.33 21.23
C GLY A 100 15.11 20.13 21.24
N SER A 101 15.87 20.13 22.35
CA SER A 101 17.16 20.84 22.41
C SER A 101 18.24 20.12 21.59
N GLN A 102 19.13 20.91 20.96
CA GLN A 102 20.28 20.40 20.20
C GLN A 102 21.55 20.39 21.04
N HIS A 103 22.38 19.36 20.87
CA HIS A 103 23.64 19.18 21.60
C HIS A 103 24.74 18.77 20.63
N ALA A 104 25.87 19.48 20.68
CA ALA A 104 27.07 19.10 19.96
C ALA A 104 27.84 18.04 20.77
N LEU A 105 28.05 16.86 20.20
CA LEU A 105 28.87 15.80 20.77
C LEU A 105 30.19 15.73 20.03
N ARG A 106 31.30 15.72 20.76
CA ARG A 106 32.65 15.70 20.18
C ARG A 106 33.44 14.51 20.69
N ALA A 107 34.08 13.79 19.79
CA ALA A 107 35.03 12.73 20.10
C ALA A 107 36.43 13.21 19.70
N ARG A 108 37.36 13.22 20.66
CA ARG A 108 38.76 13.62 20.47
C ARG A 108 39.66 12.41 20.64
N ALA A 109 40.21 11.92 19.54
CA ALA A 109 41.21 10.86 19.56
C ALA A 109 42.59 11.45 19.86
N ILE A 110 43.34 10.77 20.73
CA ILE A 110 44.70 11.14 21.12
C ILE A 110 45.57 9.90 20.95
N ASP A 111 46.66 10.02 20.20
CA ASP A 111 47.63 8.94 20.03
C ASP A 111 48.62 8.83 21.20
N THR A 112 49.48 7.82 21.15
CA THR A 112 50.51 7.58 22.19
C THR A 112 51.62 8.63 22.25
N SER A 113 51.78 9.44 21.21
CA SER A 113 52.78 10.53 21.13
C SER A 113 52.18 11.91 21.38
N GLY A 114 50.87 11.99 21.59
CA GLY A 114 50.12 13.18 21.93
C GLY A 114 49.53 13.93 20.75
N ASN A 115 49.61 13.45 19.50
CA ASN A 115 48.88 14.08 18.40
C ASN A 115 47.39 13.76 18.50
N GLN A 116 46.56 14.61 17.89
CA GLN A 116 45.12 14.64 18.17
C GLN A 116 44.29 14.97 16.94
N ALA A 117 43.09 14.41 16.91
CA ALA A 117 42.04 14.78 15.96
C ALA A 117 40.67 14.73 16.63
N GLU A 118 39.72 15.49 16.08
CA GLU A 118 38.37 15.58 16.60
C GLU A 118 37.31 15.34 15.52
N ALA A 119 36.22 14.68 15.90
CA ALA A 119 34.97 14.62 15.14
C ALA A 119 33.85 15.23 15.98
N THR A 120 32.98 16.02 15.36
CA THR A 120 31.81 16.61 16.02
C THR A 120 30.54 16.25 15.28
N ILE A 121 29.53 15.84 16.02
CA ILE A 121 28.16 15.62 15.53
C ILE A 121 27.20 16.51 16.32
N THR A 122 26.04 16.82 15.74
CA THR A 122 24.93 17.46 16.45
C THR A 122 23.80 16.46 16.59
N VAL A 123 23.22 16.33 17.78
CA VAL A 123 22.05 15.51 18.05
C VAL A 123 20.92 16.36 18.62
N THR A 124 19.68 15.91 18.44
CA THR A 124 18.48 16.55 19.01
C THR A 124 17.87 15.63 20.06
N ILE A 125 17.48 16.16 21.22
CA ILE A 125 16.72 15.39 22.21
C ILE A 125 15.28 15.22 21.72
N CYS A 126 14.72 14.00 21.81
CA CYS A 126 13.33 13.73 21.42
C CYS A 126 12.39 14.80 21.98
N PRO A 127 11.49 15.38 21.17
CA PRO A 127 10.50 16.33 21.66
C PRO A 127 9.33 15.61 22.37
N CYS A 128 9.63 14.64 23.22
CA CYS A 128 8.65 13.75 23.85
C CYS A 128 9.08 13.35 25.27
N PRO A 129 8.14 13.09 26.19
CA PRO A 129 8.45 12.47 27.47
C PRO A 129 9.10 11.10 27.30
N ALA A 130 9.86 10.66 28.30
CA ALA A 130 10.40 9.30 28.33
C ALA A 130 9.25 8.29 28.53
N GLY A 131 9.21 7.25 27.68
CA GLY A 131 8.19 6.20 27.71
C GLY A 131 7.15 6.31 26.59
N PRO A 132 6.02 5.58 26.69
CA PRO A 132 4.93 5.65 25.72
C PRO A 132 4.31 7.04 25.63
N THR A 133 3.93 7.45 24.42
CA THR A 133 3.17 8.68 24.18
C THR A 133 1.69 8.33 24.06
N TYR A 134 0.85 8.81 24.97
CA TYR A 134 -0.58 8.52 24.98
C TYR A 134 -1.39 9.57 24.22
N HIS A 135 -2.41 9.11 23.51
CA HIS A 135 -3.33 9.92 22.71
C HIS A 135 -4.78 9.56 23.07
N SER A 136 -5.52 10.53 23.60
CA SER A 136 -6.90 10.33 24.07
C SER A 136 -7.88 11.42 23.62
N GLU A 137 -7.38 12.51 23.05
CA GLU A 137 -8.17 13.69 22.65
C GLU A 137 -8.12 13.86 21.13
N ASN A 138 -9.15 14.51 20.59
CA ASN A 138 -9.21 14.84 19.17
C ASN A 138 -8.01 15.70 18.73
N ILE A 139 -7.61 15.48 17.48
CA ILE A 139 -6.52 16.20 16.84
C ILE A 139 -7.12 17.41 16.12
N ALA A 140 -7.26 18.52 16.86
CA ALA A 140 -7.84 19.78 16.37
C ALA A 140 -6.79 20.78 15.82
N ALA A 141 -5.51 20.42 15.84
CA ALA A 141 -4.40 21.17 15.25
C ALA A 141 -3.37 20.19 14.66
N ASN A 142 -2.56 20.68 13.71
CA ASN A 142 -1.54 19.85 13.06
C ASN A 142 -0.59 19.23 14.09
N GLU A 143 -0.43 17.91 14.00
CA GLU A 143 0.41 17.13 14.90
C GLU A 143 1.37 16.23 14.12
N THR A 144 2.53 15.93 14.70
CA THR A 144 3.48 14.97 14.13
C THR A 144 3.86 13.90 15.15
N TRP A 145 3.52 12.65 14.86
CA TRP A 145 3.97 11.47 15.59
C TRP A 145 5.32 11.00 15.06
N ARG A 146 6.24 10.64 15.97
CA ARG A 146 7.65 10.40 15.65
C ARG A 146 8.14 9.10 16.28
N ALA A 147 9.03 8.39 15.60
CA ALA A 147 9.56 7.13 16.07
C ALA A 147 10.32 7.23 17.42
N CYS A 148 10.96 8.37 17.69
CA CYS A 148 11.61 8.62 18.97
C CYS A 148 10.63 8.75 20.16
N CYS A 149 9.34 8.93 19.88
CA CYS A 149 8.23 8.97 20.83
C CYS A 149 7.51 7.63 20.99
N ASN A 150 8.04 6.56 20.38
CA ASN A 150 7.41 5.25 20.38
C ASN A 150 7.40 4.61 21.78
N PRO A 151 6.39 3.75 22.06
CA PRO A 151 5.19 3.56 21.25
C PRO A 151 4.19 4.72 21.43
N HIS A 152 3.46 5.05 20.37
CA HIS A 152 2.27 5.89 20.45
C HIS A 152 1.08 5.02 20.84
N ILE A 153 0.38 5.32 21.94
CA ILE A 153 -0.74 4.53 22.44
C ILE A 153 -2.02 5.35 22.30
N VAL A 154 -2.91 4.92 21.41
CA VAL A 154 -4.23 5.50 21.20
C VAL A 154 -5.23 4.80 22.13
N THR A 155 -5.83 5.55 23.05
CA THR A 155 -6.71 4.99 24.10
C THR A 155 -8.20 5.21 23.87
N THR A 156 -8.56 6.04 22.89
CA THR A 156 -9.94 6.41 22.54
C THR A 156 -10.08 6.51 21.02
N HIS A 157 -11.30 6.73 20.52
CA HIS A 157 -11.50 7.11 19.13
C HIS A 157 -11.03 8.55 18.90
N LEU A 158 -10.05 8.75 18.03
CA LEU A 158 -9.53 10.08 17.72
C LEU A 158 -10.17 10.62 16.45
N TYR A 159 -10.67 11.84 16.50
CA TYR A 159 -11.09 12.57 15.31
C TYR A 159 -10.01 13.58 14.90
N ILE A 160 -9.64 13.59 13.63
CA ILE A 160 -8.79 14.62 13.03
C ILE A 160 -9.72 15.66 12.42
N GLU A 161 -9.77 16.84 13.05
CA GLU A 161 -10.81 17.84 12.83
C GLU A 161 -10.24 19.27 12.74
N ASN A 162 -11.12 20.25 12.52
CA ASN A 162 -10.78 21.67 12.46
C ASN A 162 -9.65 22.02 11.46
N GLY A 163 -9.60 21.29 10.34
CA GLY A 163 -8.60 21.46 9.29
C GLY A 163 -7.22 20.93 9.64
N ALA A 164 -7.09 20.12 10.70
CA ALA A 164 -5.83 19.55 11.13
C ALA A 164 -5.32 18.45 10.19
N THR A 165 -4.01 18.24 10.22
CA THR A 165 -3.35 17.09 9.61
C THR A 165 -2.52 16.36 10.66
N LEU A 166 -2.80 15.07 10.84
CA LEU A 166 -1.92 14.17 11.58
C LEU A 166 -0.85 13.63 10.63
N THR A 167 0.42 13.91 10.93
CA THR A 167 1.57 13.34 10.20
C THR A 167 2.24 12.27 11.04
N ILE A 168 2.35 11.03 10.53
CA ILE A 168 3.03 9.92 11.19
C ILE A 168 4.31 9.61 10.42
N GLN A 169 5.46 9.74 11.09
CA GLN A 169 6.78 9.60 10.48
C GLN A 169 7.21 8.13 10.35
N PRO A 170 8.16 7.81 9.45
CA PRO A 170 8.75 6.47 9.34
C PRO A 170 9.22 5.91 10.69
N GLY A 171 9.00 4.61 10.89
CA GLY A 171 9.38 3.90 12.10
C GLY A 171 8.45 4.09 13.29
N CYS A 172 7.36 4.86 13.18
CA CYS A 172 6.37 4.95 14.26
C CYS A 172 5.69 3.59 14.51
N VAL A 173 5.47 3.29 15.79
CA VAL A 173 4.67 2.17 16.27
C VAL A 173 3.47 2.74 17.00
N VAL A 174 2.30 2.65 16.38
CA VAL A 174 1.01 3.11 16.90
C VAL A 174 0.24 1.89 17.39
N ARG A 175 -0.11 1.90 18.68
CA ARG A 175 -0.82 0.83 19.36
C ARG A 175 -2.18 1.31 19.84
N PHE A 176 -3.23 0.58 19.53
CA PHE A 176 -4.59 0.92 19.92
C PHE A 176 -5.02 0.10 21.13
N ALA A 177 -5.60 0.75 22.14
CA ALA A 177 -6.14 0.05 23.30
C ALA A 177 -7.20 -0.99 22.86
N PRO A 178 -7.16 -2.22 23.40
CA PRO A 178 -8.23 -3.19 23.17
C PRO A 178 -9.56 -2.67 23.75
N ASP A 179 -10.68 -3.18 23.22
CA ASP A 179 -12.09 -2.92 23.66
C ASP A 179 -12.90 -1.92 22.80
N ALA A 180 -12.68 -1.98 21.48
CA ALA A 180 -13.57 -1.61 20.37
C ALA A 180 -13.79 -0.13 19.99
N ASP A 181 -13.44 0.85 20.82
CA ASP A 181 -13.59 2.27 20.42
C ASP A 181 -12.27 2.94 19.99
N ALA A 182 -11.10 2.34 20.22
CA ALA A 182 -9.84 2.95 19.78
C ALA A 182 -9.73 2.93 18.25
N GLY A 183 -9.60 4.09 17.62
CA GLY A 183 -9.61 4.25 16.16
C GLY A 183 -9.18 5.64 15.74
N ILE A 184 -9.06 5.89 14.44
CA ILE A 184 -8.80 7.22 13.90
C ILE A 184 -9.78 7.52 12.78
N THR A 185 -10.47 8.64 12.90
CA THR A 185 -11.38 9.15 11.88
C THR A 185 -10.93 10.50 11.34
N CYS A 186 -11.00 10.68 10.02
CA CYS A 186 -10.93 12.00 9.37
C CYS A 186 -12.28 12.36 8.78
N GLY A 187 -12.63 13.65 8.83
CA GLY A 187 -13.90 14.14 8.30
C GLY A 187 -15.04 14.00 9.30
N TRP A 188 -16.27 13.92 8.78
CA TRP A 188 -17.57 13.98 9.48
C TRP A 188 -18.02 15.41 9.74
N SER A 189 -18.82 15.95 8.81
CA SER A 189 -19.29 17.34 8.78
C SER A 189 -19.78 17.83 10.16
N PRO A 190 -19.30 19.00 10.65
CA PRO A 190 -18.46 19.99 9.96
C PRO A 190 -16.95 19.72 10.04
N GLY A 191 -16.51 18.59 10.63
CA GLY A 191 -15.11 18.23 10.79
C GLY A 191 -14.41 18.04 9.44
N THR A 192 -13.25 18.69 9.30
CA THR A 192 -12.33 18.48 8.16
C THR A 192 -10.95 18.16 8.69
N GLY A 193 -10.21 17.29 8.00
CA GLY A 193 -8.88 16.90 8.43
C GLY A 193 -8.26 15.81 7.55
N GLY A 194 -7.00 15.46 7.83
CA GLY A 194 -6.31 14.44 7.05
C GLY A 194 -5.22 13.68 7.81
N LEU A 195 -4.91 12.49 7.30
CA LEU A 195 -3.89 11.61 7.86
C LEU A 195 -2.79 11.32 6.83
N ILE A 196 -1.55 11.67 7.14
CA ILE A 196 -0.38 11.37 6.31
C ILE A 196 0.51 10.38 7.05
N ALA A 197 0.43 9.10 6.68
CA ALA A 197 1.29 8.04 7.18
C ALA A 197 2.22 7.54 6.06
N VAL A 198 3.46 8.01 6.03
CA VAL A 198 4.44 7.68 4.98
C VAL A 198 5.69 7.12 5.62
N GLY A 199 5.79 5.79 5.65
CA GLY A 199 6.97 5.05 6.07
C GLY A 199 8.02 4.93 4.98
N LYS A 200 8.99 4.05 5.22
CA LYS A 200 10.03 3.66 4.26
C LYS A 200 10.17 2.13 4.24
N ALA A 201 10.74 1.58 3.17
CA ALA A 201 10.99 0.14 3.07
C ALA A 201 11.84 -0.44 4.22
N ASP A 202 12.77 0.36 4.76
CA ASP A 202 13.65 0.02 5.88
C ASP A 202 13.13 0.53 7.25
N SER A 203 12.02 1.26 7.25
CA SER A 203 11.45 1.92 8.43
C SER A 203 9.94 2.13 8.23
N THR A 204 9.20 1.02 8.21
CA THR A 204 7.75 1.03 8.02
C THR A 204 7.04 1.64 9.23
N ILE A 205 5.82 2.11 9.03
CA ILE A 205 4.92 2.50 10.13
C ILE A 205 4.07 1.29 10.51
N LEU A 206 3.94 1.00 11.80
CA LEU A 206 3.11 -0.10 12.31
C LEU A 206 1.90 0.45 13.07
N PHE A 207 0.69 0.06 12.67
CA PHE A 207 -0.57 0.26 13.37
C PHE A 207 -1.06 -1.10 13.87
N THR A 208 -1.19 -1.28 15.18
CA THR A 208 -1.47 -2.60 15.78
C THR A 208 -2.19 -2.51 17.12
N SER A 209 -2.56 -3.65 17.68
CA SER A 209 -3.16 -3.74 19.02
C SER A 209 -2.16 -3.43 20.14
N ASN A 210 -2.64 -2.85 21.23
CA ASN A 210 -1.92 -2.71 22.49
C ASN A 210 -2.16 -3.88 23.46
N ALA A 211 -2.94 -4.89 23.07
CA ALA A 211 -3.16 -6.09 23.87
C ALA A 211 -1.86 -6.91 24.03
N SER A 212 -1.75 -7.65 25.12
CA SER A 212 -0.62 -8.56 25.37
C SER A 212 -0.59 -9.75 24.39
N THR A 213 -1.76 -10.11 23.84
CA THR A 213 -1.93 -11.10 22.77
C THR A 213 -2.84 -10.49 21.71
N PRO A 214 -2.28 -9.85 20.67
CA PRO A 214 -3.08 -9.23 19.62
C PRO A 214 -4.02 -10.21 18.93
N ALA A 215 -5.27 -9.79 18.72
CA ALA A 215 -6.30 -10.55 18.04
C ALA A 215 -7.11 -9.67 17.06
N PRO A 216 -7.63 -10.23 15.96
CA PRO A 216 -8.50 -9.49 15.05
C PRO A 216 -9.65 -8.81 15.80
N GLY A 217 -9.79 -7.50 15.58
CA GLY A 217 -10.86 -6.69 16.15
C GLY A 217 -10.58 -6.13 17.54
N ASP A 218 -9.32 -6.13 17.95
CA ASP A 218 -8.88 -5.43 19.16
C ASP A 218 -9.18 -3.93 19.08
N TRP A 219 -9.21 -3.33 17.89
CA TRP A 219 -9.43 -1.90 17.70
C TRP A 219 -10.27 -1.59 16.45
N PHE A 220 -10.92 -0.43 16.46
CA PHE A 220 -11.98 -0.07 15.51
C PHE A 220 -11.52 -0.05 14.05
N GLY A 221 -10.34 0.52 13.78
CA GLY A 221 -9.85 0.76 12.43
C GLY A 221 -9.79 2.24 12.07
N PHE A 222 -9.80 2.52 10.77
CA PHE A 222 -9.78 3.87 10.20
C PHE A 222 -11.11 4.23 9.54
N GLY A 223 -11.64 5.42 9.86
CA GLY A 223 -12.80 6.00 9.19
C GLY A 223 -12.43 7.23 8.36
N PHE A 224 -12.86 7.28 7.11
CA PHE A 224 -12.69 8.43 6.23
C PHE A 224 -14.05 8.84 5.66
N HIS A 225 -14.53 10.00 6.05
CA HIS A 225 -15.84 10.52 5.64
C HIS A 225 -15.69 11.79 4.80
N ASP A 226 -16.82 12.42 4.45
CA ASP A 226 -16.85 13.79 3.91
C ASP A 226 -15.98 14.74 4.76
N GLY A 227 -15.24 15.63 4.10
CA GLY A 227 -14.27 16.52 4.73
C GLY A 227 -12.87 15.91 4.93
N THR A 228 -12.65 14.64 4.58
CA THR A 228 -11.29 14.04 4.54
C THR A 228 -10.44 14.72 3.46
N PHE A 229 -9.25 15.19 3.84
CA PHE A 229 -8.32 15.78 2.89
C PHE A 229 -7.84 14.75 1.88
N THR A 230 -7.84 15.12 0.60
CA THR A 230 -7.35 14.26 -0.49
C THR A 230 -5.85 13.98 -0.41
N THR A 231 -5.10 14.64 0.47
CA THR A 231 -3.70 14.32 0.78
C THR A 231 -3.55 13.10 1.70
N THR A 232 -4.65 12.61 2.27
CA THR A 232 -4.68 11.45 3.17
C THR A 232 -4.12 10.22 2.49
N ARG A 233 -3.13 9.58 3.12
CA ARG A 233 -2.42 8.45 2.51
C ARG A 233 -1.72 7.53 3.50
N PHE A 234 -1.57 6.27 3.06
CA PHE A 234 -0.73 5.24 3.67
C PHE A 234 0.32 4.76 2.67
N SER A 235 1.60 4.96 2.98
CA SER A 235 2.71 4.41 2.19
C SER A 235 3.67 3.68 3.12
N TYR A 236 4.12 2.46 2.77
CA TYR A 236 4.98 1.63 3.63
C TYR A 236 4.44 1.48 5.08
N CYS A 237 3.14 1.25 5.18
CA CYS A 237 2.44 1.04 6.44
C CYS A 237 2.07 -0.44 6.61
N THR A 238 2.01 -0.91 7.85
CA THR A 238 1.41 -2.18 8.22
C THR A 238 0.26 -1.93 9.19
N ILE A 239 -0.95 -2.35 8.83
CA ILE A 239 -2.18 -2.20 9.62
C ILE A 239 -2.65 -3.60 10.00
N GLU A 240 -2.77 -3.87 11.31
CA GLU A 240 -3.06 -5.21 11.81
C GLU A 240 -4.12 -5.22 12.90
N TYR A 241 -4.93 -6.28 12.96
CA TYR A 241 -5.85 -6.58 14.07
C TYR A 241 -7.02 -5.61 14.24
N ALA A 242 -7.36 -4.86 13.19
CA ALA A 242 -8.43 -3.85 13.20
C ALA A 242 -9.80 -4.41 12.81
N GLY A 243 -10.82 -3.57 12.91
CA GLY A 243 -12.17 -3.82 12.38
C GLY A 243 -13.06 -4.64 13.31
N SER A 244 -14.23 -5.01 12.83
CA SER A 244 -15.15 -5.94 13.48
C SER A 244 -15.82 -6.80 12.42
N ALA A 245 -16.78 -7.65 12.80
CA ALA A 245 -17.56 -8.39 11.81
C ALA A 245 -18.30 -7.47 10.82
N ASP A 246 -18.73 -6.29 11.28
CA ASP A 246 -19.56 -5.35 10.52
C ASP A 246 -18.78 -4.13 10.02
N VAL A 247 -17.63 -3.81 10.63
CA VAL A 247 -16.81 -2.64 10.32
C VAL A 247 -15.50 -3.07 9.67
N PRO A 248 -15.14 -2.57 8.47
CA PRO A 248 -13.85 -2.88 7.85
C PRO A 248 -12.69 -2.29 8.65
N ALA A 249 -11.48 -2.81 8.44
CA ALA A 249 -10.28 -2.19 9.01
C ALA A 249 -10.03 -0.76 8.46
N ILE A 250 -10.44 -0.48 7.23
CA ILE A 250 -10.49 0.86 6.64
C ILE A 250 -11.87 1.08 5.99
N LEU A 251 -12.57 2.12 6.42
CA LEU A 251 -13.86 2.57 5.92
C LEU A 251 -13.71 3.89 5.16
N LEU A 252 -14.28 3.99 3.96
CA LEU A 252 -14.41 5.26 3.23
C LEU A 252 -15.89 5.51 2.88
N ASP A 253 -16.46 6.65 3.21
CA ASP A 253 -17.85 6.95 2.84
C ASP A 253 -18.02 8.44 2.51
N PHE A 254 -19.20 8.80 2.01
CA PHE A 254 -19.58 10.19 1.73
C PHE A 254 -18.56 10.98 0.89
N GLY A 255 -17.95 10.35 -0.12
CA GLY A 255 -17.03 11.01 -1.06
C GLY A 255 -15.57 11.10 -0.60
N ALA A 256 -15.17 10.38 0.45
CA ALA A 256 -13.80 10.35 0.94
C ALA A 256 -12.82 9.75 -0.09
N VAL A 257 -11.68 10.43 -0.28
CA VAL A 257 -10.62 10.01 -1.21
C VAL A 257 -9.31 9.79 -0.49
N VAL A 258 -8.79 8.57 -0.54
CA VAL A 258 -7.54 8.16 0.14
C VAL A 258 -6.57 7.54 -0.88
N ARG A 259 -5.28 7.51 -0.54
CA ARG A 259 -4.24 6.82 -1.31
C ARG A 259 -3.56 5.76 -0.46
N MET A 260 -3.21 4.62 -1.06
CA MET A 260 -2.48 3.56 -0.37
C MET A 260 -1.49 2.87 -1.31
N ASP A 261 -0.22 2.80 -0.91
CA ASP A 261 0.81 2.10 -1.68
C ASP A 261 1.86 1.40 -0.80
N HIS A 262 2.47 0.34 -1.32
CA HIS A 262 3.54 -0.42 -0.63
C HIS A 262 3.18 -0.81 0.82
N SER A 263 1.89 -1.01 1.10
CA SER A 263 1.38 -1.18 2.45
C SER A 263 0.72 -2.54 2.63
N THR A 264 0.69 -3.02 3.87
CA THR A 264 0.06 -4.30 4.23
C THR A 264 -1.10 -4.04 5.19
N LEU A 265 -2.26 -4.60 4.89
CA LEU A 265 -3.39 -4.72 5.81
C LEU A 265 -3.59 -6.21 6.10
N ARG A 266 -3.58 -6.60 7.38
CA ARG A 266 -3.79 -8.00 7.74
C ARG A 266 -4.55 -8.24 9.03
N TYR A 267 -5.10 -9.43 9.14
CA TYR A 267 -5.78 -9.90 10.36
C TYR A 267 -6.95 -8.99 10.79
N SER A 268 -7.73 -8.51 9.81
CA SER A 268 -8.97 -7.79 10.09
C SER A 268 -10.04 -8.75 10.60
N ALA A 269 -10.82 -8.33 11.60
CA ALA A 269 -11.96 -9.10 12.13
C ALA A 269 -13.14 -9.22 11.15
N GLY A 270 -13.15 -8.42 10.09
CA GLY A 270 -14.12 -8.50 9.01
C GLY A 270 -13.46 -8.25 7.67
N LYS A 271 -13.97 -7.26 6.94
CA LYS A 271 -13.42 -6.85 5.65
C LYS A 271 -12.11 -6.08 5.82
N GLY A 272 -11.26 -6.09 4.80
CA GLY A 272 -10.05 -5.27 4.80
C GLY A 272 -10.38 -3.79 4.58
N ILE A 273 -10.83 -3.47 3.37
CA ILE A 273 -11.17 -2.10 2.96
C ILE A 273 -12.57 -2.12 2.33
N SER A 274 -13.45 -1.24 2.79
CA SER A 274 -14.80 -1.07 2.26
C SER A 274 -15.14 0.40 2.14
N TYR A 275 -16.08 0.71 1.25
CA TYR A 275 -16.56 2.06 1.04
C TYR A 275 -18.08 2.07 0.81
N PHE A 276 -18.70 3.18 1.17
CA PHE A 276 -20.15 3.37 1.06
C PHE A 276 -20.47 4.70 0.37
N GLN A 277 -21.02 4.58 -0.86
CA GLN A 277 -21.74 5.62 -1.59
C GLN A 277 -20.94 6.91 -1.94
N GLN A 278 -21.52 7.73 -2.81
CA GLN A 278 -21.17 9.14 -3.06
C GLN A 278 -19.73 9.41 -3.55
N GLY A 279 -19.10 8.45 -4.22
CA GLY A 279 -17.83 8.67 -4.90
C GLY A 279 -16.59 8.44 -4.03
N SER A 280 -16.74 7.76 -2.89
CA SER A 280 -15.60 7.33 -2.07
C SER A 280 -14.74 6.31 -2.79
N HIS A 281 -13.43 6.53 -2.83
CA HIS A 281 -12.51 5.62 -3.51
C HIS A 281 -11.04 5.77 -3.09
N MET A 282 -10.25 4.75 -3.42
CA MET A 282 -8.80 4.83 -3.38
C MET A 282 -8.28 5.43 -4.69
N ALA A 283 -7.85 6.69 -4.69
CA ALA A 283 -7.37 7.38 -5.90
C ALA A 283 -5.98 6.92 -6.38
N GLN A 284 -5.24 6.17 -5.55
CA GLN A 284 -4.01 5.46 -5.92
C GLN A 284 -3.91 4.21 -5.06
N PHE A 285 -3.92 3.03 -5.68
CA PHE A 285 -3.87 1.75 -4.97
C PHE A 285 -2.92 0.75 -5.66
N ALA A 286 -1.65 0.70 -5.24
CA ALA A 286 -0.63 -0.14 -5.89
C ALA A 286 0.36 -0.75 -4.90
N ASN A 287 0.91 -1.92 -5.23
CA ASN A 287 1.91 -2.63 -4.42
C ASN A 287 1.45 -2.94 -2.99
N ASN A 288 0.16 -3.13 -2.77
CA ASN A 288 -0.40 -3.42 -1.44
C ASN A 288 -0.63 -4.92 -1.23
N THR A 289 -0.58 -5.36 0.03
CA THR A 289 -0.99 -6.72 0.39
C THR A 289 -2.15 -6.66 1.37
N ILE A 290 -3.29 -7.28 1.05
CA ILE A 290 -4.43 -7.44 1.96
C ILE A 290 -4.68 -8.92 2.18
N THR A 291 -4.46 -9.39 3.42
CA THR A 291 -4.43 -10.84 3.74
C THR A 291 -4.93 -11.13 5.15
N GLY A 292 -5.39 -12.35 5.42
CA GLY A 292 -5.86 -12.74 6.74
C GLY A 292 -7.10 -11.98 7.22
N CYS A 293 -7.87 -11.35 6.32
CA CYS A 293 -9.17 -10.79 6.65
C CYS A 293 -10.20 -11.90 6.85
N ALA A 294 -11.09 -11.74 7.83
CA ALA A 294 -12.18 -12.68 8.10
C ALA A 294 -13.27 -12.67 7.03
N ASP A 295 -13.34 -11.61 6.21
CA ASP A 295 -14.19 -11.51 5.02
C ASP A 295 -13.39 -11.00 3.81
N VAL A 296 -14.07 -10.50 2.77
CA VAL A 296 -13.45 -9.99 1.55
C VAL A 296 -12.38 -8.91 1.86
N PRO A 297 -11.22 -8.97 1.19
CA PRO A 297 -10.12 -8.06 1.47
C PRO A 297 -10.41 -6.63 1.00
N PHE A 298 -11.14 -6.49 -0.10
CA PHE A 298 -11.33 -5.20 -0.76
C PHE A 298 -12.67 -5.18 -1.46
N GLU A 299 -13.46 -4.16 -1.18
CA GLU A 299 -14.63 -3.82 -1.98
C GLU A 299 -14.24 -2.64 -2.91
N VAL A 300 -14.91 -2.46 -4.05
CA VAL A 300 -14.79 -1.26 -4.92
C VAL A 300 -16.05 -1.02 -5.78
N GLU A 301 -16.46 0.24 -5.95
CA GLU A 301 -17.55 0.59 -6.87
C GLU A 301 -17.04 0.41 -8.30
N ALA A 302 -17.88 -0.09 -9.21
CA ALA A 302 -17.45 -0.39 -10.58
C ALA A 302 -16.75 0.80 -11.28
N GLU A 303 -17.19 2.03 -11.03
CA GLU A 303 -16.57 3.27 -11.53
C GLU A 303 -15.10 3.41 -11.15
N TYR A 304 -14.70 2.94 -9.95
CA TYR A 304 -13.38 3.17 -9.39
C TYR A 304 -12.43 1.97 -9.50
N VAL A 305 -12.86 0.84 -10.06
CA VAL A 305 -11.99 -0.32 -10.32
C VAL A 305 -10.75 0.06 -11.12
N ARG A 306 -10.87 1.03 -12.03
CA ARG A 306 -9.78 1.57 -12.85
C ARG A 306 -8.62 2.18 -12.06
N GLU A 307 -8.84 2.60 -10.82
CA GLU A 307 -7.83 3.17 -9.92
C GLU A 307 -6.93 2.12 -9.28
N LEU A 308 -7.33 0.84 -9.37
CA LEU A 308 -6.51 -0.26 -8.88
C LEU A 308 -5.30 -0.44 -9.80
N GLY A 309 -4.14 -0.08 -9.27
CA GLY A 309 -2.84 -0.21 -9.90
C GLY A 309 -2.35 -1.66 -9.92
N THR A 310 -1.06 -1.84 -10.19
CA THR A 310 -0.40 -3.16 -10.23
C THR A 310 0.29 -3.49 -8.91
N GLY A 311 0.74 -4.75 -8.78
CA GLY A 311 1.52 -5.20 -7.62
C GLY A 311 0.72 -5.47 -6.36
N ASN A 312 -0.62 -5.36 -6.41
CA ASN A 312 -1.46 -5.69 -5.28
C ASN A 312 -1.60 -7.22 -5.12
N ALA A 313 -1.83 -7.67 -3.88
CA ALA A 313 -2.10 -9.05 -3.53
C ALA A 313 -3.29 -9.14 -2.56
N PHE A 314 -4.28 -9.97 -2.91
CA PHE A 314 -5.55 -10.12 -2.17
C PHE A 314 -5.82 -11.57 -1.74
N THR A 315 -4.74 -12.35 -1.50
CA THR A 315 -4.83 -13.78 -1.17
C THR A 315 -4.57 -14.04 0.32
N GLY A 316 -4.95 -15.22 0.81
CA GLY A 316 -4.81 -15.60 2.22
C GLY A 316 -5.90 -15.05 3.14
N ASN A 317 -7.03 -14.62 2.58
CA ASN A 317 -8.23 -14.24 3.31
C ASN A 317 -9.12 -15.46 3.57
N ALA A 318 -10.23 -15.28 4.30
CA ALA A 318 -11.16 -16.35 4.61
C ALA A 318 -11.57 -17.20 3.39
N ALA A 319 -11.88 -18.47 3.62
CA ALA A 319 -12.15 -19.43 2.55
C ALA A 319 -13.24 -18.92 1.59
N GLY A 320 -12.93 -18.92 0.29
CA GLY A 320 -13.83 -18.40 -0.75
C GLY A 320 -13.88 -16.86 -0.87
N LYS A 321 -13.13 -16.11 -0.06
CA LYS A 321 -13.17 -14.64 0.00
C LYS A 321 -12.00 -13.94 -0.71
N ASN A 322 -11.09 -14.68 -1.35
CA ASN A 322 -10.01 -14.10 -2.16
C ASN A 322 -10.57 -13.55 -3.49
N ALA A 323 -11.23 -12.39 -3.41
CA ALA A 323 -11.82 -11.68 -4.53
C ALA A 323 -11.88 -10.18 -4.21
N ILE A 324 -11.92 -9.35 -5.26
CA ILE A 324 -12.29 -7.93 -5.13
C ILE A 324 -13.80 -7.85 -5.33
N MET A 325 -14.53 -7.45 -4.29
CA MET A 325 -15.98 -7.33 -4.37
C MET A 325 -16.35 -6.04 -5.10
N VAL A 326 -17.10 -6.13 -6.21
CA VAL A 326 -17.50 -4.99 -7.02
C VAL A 326 -18.96 -4.64 -6.73
N TYR A 327 -19.19 -3.39 -6.33
CA TYR A 327 -20.53 -2.85 -6.11
C TYR A 327 -21.05 -2.13 -7.35
N GLN A 328 -22.38 -2.08 -7.42
CA GLN A 328 -23.08 -1.50 -8.55
C GLN A 328 -22.75 -0.02 -8.70
N ALA A 329 -22.35 0.36 -9.91
CA ALA A 329 -22.19 1.75 -10.33
C ALA A 329 -22.35 1.87 -11.85
N VAL A 330 -22.61 3.09 -12.31
CA VAL A 330 -22.39 3.46 -13.71
C VAL A 330 -20.93 3.85 -13.84
N VAL A 331 -20.22 3.24 -14.79
CA VAL A 331 -18.88 3.61 -15.19
C VAL A 331 -18.97 4.74 -16.20
N GLU A 332 -18.66 5.94 -15.75
CA GLU A 332 -18.71 7.19 -16.50
C GLU A 332 -17.31 7.61 -16.98
N THR A 333 -16.25 7.05 -16.39
CA THR A 333 -14.86 7.35 -16.76
C THR A 333 -14.17 6.16 -17.40
N SER A 334 -13.60 6.39 -18.59
CA SER A 334 -12.82 5.37 -19.31
C SER A 334 -11.60 4.91 -18.50
N GLY A 335 -11.35 3.61 -18.49
CA GLY A 335 -10.25 3.04 -17.71
C GLY A 335 -10.03 1.55 -17.93
N THR A 336 -8.90 1.06 -17.43
CA THR A 336 -8.54 -0.36 -17.53
C THR A 336 -8.79 -1.08 -16.21
N TRP A 337 -9.59 -2.14 -16.26
CA TRP A 337 -9.72 -3.13 -15.19
C TRP A 337 -8.57 -4.12 -15.32
N ARG A 338 -7.56 -3.94 -14.48
CA ARG A 338 -6.29 -4.70 -14.53
C ARG A 338 -6.47 -6.07 -13.89
N ASN A 339 -5.75 -7.08 -14.37
CA ASN A 339 -5.74 -8.37 -13.68
C ASN A 339 -5.01 -8.24 -12.32
N GLN A 340 -5.74 -8.44 -11.21
CA GLN A 340 -5.24 -8.34 -9.84
C GLN A 340 -4.80 -9.69 -9.26
N GLY A 341 -4.79 -10.75 -10.07
CA GLY A 341 -4.48 -12.13 -9.62
C GLY A 341 -5.60 -12.81 -8.82
N VAL A 342 -6.72 -12.12 -8.61
CA VAL A 342 -7.97 -12.62 -8.01
C VAL A 342 -9.15 -12.14 -8.86
N PRO A 343 -10.32 -12.80 -8.81
CA PRO A 343 -11.50 -12.36 -9.55
C PRO A 343 -12.02 -11.00 -9.05
N TYR A 344 -12.60 -10.25 -9.99
CA TYR A 344 -13.57 -9.20 -9.67
C TYR A 344 -14.93 -9.87 -9.52
N ARG A 345 -15.55 -9.77 -8.34
CA ARG A 345 -16.80 -10.46 -8.02
C ARG A 345 -17.91 -9.45 -7.75
N PHE A 346 -18.95 -9.47 -8.56
CA PHE A 346 -20.17 -8.71 -8.28
C PHE A 346 -20.98 -9.39 -7.16
N ALA A 347 -21.54 -8.58 -6.27
CA ALA A 347 -22.53 -9.05 -5.30
C ALA A 347 -23.84 -9.42 -6.00
N ASP A 348 -24.66 -10.25 -5.34
CA ASP A 348 -26.00 -10.59 -5.83
C ASP A 348 -26.84 -9.30 -6.02
N GLY A 349 -27.52 -9.21 -7.15
CA GLY A 349 -28.33 -8.08 -7.58
C GLY A 349 -27.54 -6.87 -8.08
N HIS A 350 -26.19 -6.88 -7.97
CA HIS A 350 -25.35 -5.76 -8.41
C HIS A 350 -24.83 -6.00 -9.82
N GLY A 351 -24.83 -4.95 -10.65
CA GLY A 351 -24.24 -4.96 -11.99
C GLY A 351 -23.44 -3.71 -12.27
N MET A 352 -22.93 -3.54 -13.50
CA MET A 352 -22.38 -2.26 -13.93
C MET A 352 -23.09 -1.75 -15.19
N GLY A 353 -23.35 -0.45 -15.22
CA GLY A 353 -23.63 0.26 -16.47
C GLY A 353 -22.35 0.89 -17.00
N ILE A 354 -22.20 1.00 -18.31
CA ILE A 354 -21.09 1.72 -18.93
C ILE A 354 -21.67 2.77 -19.87
N GLY A 355 -21.42 4.04 -19.57
CA GLY A 355 -21.76 5.13 -20.47
C GLY A 355 -21.61 6.51 -19.84
N HIS A 356 -21.55 7.54 -20.69
CA HIS A 356 -21.44 8.94 -20.28
C HIS A 356 -22.35 9.85 -21.11
N GLN A 357 -23.04 10.80 -20.47
CA GLN A 357 -24.09 11.62 -21.11
C GLN A 357 -23.61 12.46 -22.30
N THR A 358 -22.42 13.05 -22.18
CA THR A 358 -21.87 13.99 -23.19
C THR A 358 -20.60 13.48 -23.88
N GLY A 359 -20.23 12.22 -23.61
CA GLY A 359 -18.94 11.64 -24.00
C GLY A 359 -19.10 10.16 -24.34
N SER A 360 -18.03 9.40 -24.15
CA SER A 360 -18.07 7.94 -24.26
C SER A 360 -17.16 7.35 -23.18
N ALA A 361 -17.75 6.60 -22.26
CA ALA A 361 -17.02 5.84 -21.25
C ALA A 361 -16.66 4.46 -21.83
N VAL A 362 -15.40 4.06 -21.72
CA VAL A 362 -14.92 2.78 -22.24
C VAL A 362 -14.20 2.00 -21.15
N VAL A 363 -14.73 0.82 -20.81
CA VAL A 363 -14.06 -0.13 -19.92
C VAL A 363 -13.19 -1.06 -20.74
N THR A 364 -11.90 -1.13 -20.41
CA THR A 364 -10.97 -2.12 -20.96
C THR A 364 -10.64 -3.17 -19.92
N ILE A 365 -10.95 -4.43 -20.17
CA ILE A 365 -10.64 -5.54 -19.27
C ILE A 365 -9.33 -6.18 -19.72
N ALA A 366 -8.34 -6.27 -18.83
CA ALA A 366 -7.04 -6.84 -19.15
C ALA A 366 -7.11 -8.37 -19.35
N PRO A 367 -6.25 -8.97 -20.21
CA PRO A 367 -6.18 -10.42 -20.40
C PRO A 367 -6.00 -11.21 -19.10
N GLY A 368 -6.61 -12.40 -19.04
CA GLY A 368 -6.55 -13.29 -17.86
C GLY A 368 -7.41 -12.84 -16.68
N THR A 369 -8.16 -11.75 -16.81
CA THR A 369 -9.08 -11.28 -15.77
C THR A 369 -10.31 -12.19 -15.70
N VAL A 370 -10.73 -12.51 -14.48
CA VAL A 370 -11.96 -13.24 -14.20
C VAL A 370 -12.98 -12.28 -13.59
N ILE A 371 -14.16 -12.22 -14.18
CA ILE A 371 -15.34 -11.51 -13.70
C ILE A 371 -16.34 -12.57 -13.22
N GLU A 372 -16.59 -12.59 -11.92
CA GLU A 372 -17.58 -13.45 -11.26
C GLU A 372 -18.85 -12.64 -11.01
N MET A 373 -19.98 -13.13 -11.53
CA MET A 373 -21.27 -12.45 -11.50
C MET A 373 -22.15 -13.10 -10.43
N GLY A 374 -22.62 -12.30 -9.46
CA GLY A 374 -23.61 -12.72 -8.48
C GLY A 374 -24.95 -13.07 -9.11
N LEU A 375 -25.88 -13.58 -8.30
CA LEU A 375 -27.24 -13.81 -8.75
C LEU A 375 -27.84 -12.50 -9.27
N ASP A 376 -28.54 -12.54 -10.41
CA ASP A 376 -29.14 -11.34 -11.03
C ASP A 376 -28.18 -10.21 -11.45
N SER A 377 -26.86 -10.41 -11.35
CA SER A 377 -25.87 -9.43 -11.80
C SER A 377 -25.89 -9.24 -13.33
N PHE A 378 -25.43 -8.09 -13.80
CA PHE A 378 -25.45 -7.72 -15.22
C PHE A 378 -24.32 -6.77 -15.61
N ILE A 379 -24.03 -6.69 -16.92
CA ILE A 379 -23.15 -5.67 -17.50
C ILE A 379 -23.93 -5.01 -18.64
N ASP A 380 -24.27 -3.74 -18.48
CA ASP A 380 -25.01 -2.97 -19.48
C ASP A 380 -24.08 -1.95 -20.13
N ILE A 381 -23.93 -2.04 -21.45
CA ILE A 381 -23.09 -1.17 -22.26
C ILE A 381 -24.00 -0.29 -23.10
N GLY A 382 -23.91 1.01 -22.90
CA GLY A 382 -24.63 1.93 -23.78
C GLY A 382 -26.14 2.04 -23.52
N TYR A 383 -26.62 1.65 -22.34
CA TYR A 383 -28.07 1.50 -22.09
C TYR A 383 -28.84 2.82 -22.00
N THR A 384 -28.30 3.82 -21.30
CA THR A 384 -28.92 5.15 -21.17
C THR A 384 -28.11 6.26 -21.83
N THR A 385 -26.84 5.99 -22.12
CA THR A 385 -25.82 6.95 -22.56
C THR A 385 -24.78 6.22 -23.40
N ASN A 386 -23.84 6.94 -24.02
CA ASN A 386 -22.87 6.33 -24.92
C ASN A 386 -21.75 5.61 -24.16
N GLY A 387 -21.52 4.33 -24.46
CA GLY A 387 -20.55 3.49 -23.76
C GLY A 387 -19.83 2.48 -24.66
N GLY A 388 -18.73 1.92 -24.16
CA GLY A 388 -17.95 0.90 -24.84
C GLY A 388 -17.33 -0.13 -23.89
N LEU A 389 -17.18 -1.36 -24.37
CA LEU A 389 -16.51 -2.44 -23.65
C LEU A 389 -15.46 -3.09 -24.54
N ILE A 390 -14.23 -3.12 -24.04
CA ILE A 390 -13.10 -3.78 -24.66
C ILE A 390 -12.69 -4.94 -23.76
N ALA A 391 -12.97 -6.17 -24.18
CA ALA A 391 -12.54 -7.39 -23.53
C ALA A 391 -11.77 -8.25 -24.53
N GLU A 392 -10.46 -8.03 -24.62
CA GLU A 392 -9.59 -8.77 -25.54
C GLU A 392 -8.60 -9.62 -24.74
N GLY A 393 -8.99 -10.86 -24.49
CA GLY A 393 -8.11 -11.86 -23.91
C GLY A 393 -7.06 -12.37 -24.90
N THR A 394 -6.36 -13.42 -24.51
CA THR A 394 -5.49 -14.18 -25.40
C THR A 394 -5.78 -15.67 -25.26
N ALA A 395 -5.31 -16.50 -26.19
CA ALA A 395 -5.45 -17.95 -26.07
C ALA A 395 -4.85 -18.51 -24.77
N ALA A 396 -3.73 -17.92 -24.31
CA ALA A 396 -3.07 -18.32 -23.05
C ALA A 396 -3.78 -17.75 -21.81
N ASN A 397 -4.30 -16.52 -21.92
CA ASN A 397 -4.93 -15.79 -20.82
C ASN A 397 -6.30 -15.25 -21.28
N PRO A 398 -7.32 -16.11 -21.40
CA PRO A 398 -8.66 -15.67 -21.78
C PRO A 398 -9.27 -14.79 -20.68
N ILE A 399 -10.15 -13.88 -21.06
CA ILE A 399 -11.01 -13.17 -20.10
C ILE A 399 -12.22 -14.05 -19.82
N VAL A 400 -12.62 -14.20 -18.56
CA VAL A 400 -13.71 -15.10 -18.17
C VAL A 400 -14.82 -14.31 -17.50
N PHE A 401 -16.05 -14.45 -17.98
CA PHE A 401 -17.27 -14.00 -17.34
C PHE A 401 -18.07 -15.24 -16.92
N THR A 402 -18.28 -15.42 -15.62
CA THR A 402 -18.87 -16.64 -15.06
C THR A 402 -19.71 -16.33 -13.82
N SER A 403 -20.50 -17.29 -13.35
CA SER A 403 -21.18 -17.22 -12.07
C SER A 403 -20.21 -17.14 -10.88
N ALA A 404 -20.57 -16.37 -9.86
CA ALA A 404 -19.93 -16.30 -8.55
C ALA A 404 -20.38 -17.40 -7.59
N GLN A 405 -21.37 -18.22 -7.98
CA GLN A 405 -21.92 -19.27 -7.13
C GLN A 405 -20.93 -20.43 -6.99
N THR A 406 -20.94 -21.09 -5.84
CA THR A 406 -20.10 -22.27 -5.57
C THR A 406 -20.46 -23.46 -6.47
N LEU A 407 -21.70 -23.51 -6.96
CA LEU A 407 -22.21 -24.48 -7.92
C LEU A 407 -22.87 -23.73 -9.09
N PRO A 408 -22.09 -23.28 -10.08
CA PRO A 408 -22.61 -22.50 -11.21
C PRO A 408 -23.76 -23.19 -11.94
N GLN A 409 -24.85 -22.46 -12.19
CA GLN A 409 -25.99 -22.91 -12.99
C GLN A 409 -26.28 -21.93 -14.14
N PRO A 410 -26.75 -22.42 -15.30
CA PRO A 410 -27.30 -21.56 -16.33
C PRO A 410 -28.38 -20.63 -15.77
N GLY A 411 -28.22 -19.32 -15.95
CA GLY A 411 -29.16 -18.31 -15.46
C GLY A 411 -28.87 -17.78 -14.06
N ASP A 412 -27.68 -18.03 -13.50
CA ASP A 412 -27.29 -17.40 -12.25
C ASP A 412 -27.29 -15.87 -12.38
N TRP A 413 -26.72 -15.35 -13.47
CA TRP A 413 -26.68 -13.90 -13.76
C TRP A 413 -27.44 -13.56 -15.04
N ARG A 414 -27.74 -12.28 -15.27
CA ARG A 414 -28.62 -11.83 -16.35
C ARG A 414 -27.95 -11.93 -17.71
N HIS A 415 -27.07 -10.98 -18.05
CA HIS A 415 -26.47 -10.86 -19.37
C HIS A 415 -25.32 -9.86 -19.40
N ILE A 416 -24.58 -9.89 -20.50
CA ILE A 416 -23.80 -8.77 -21.02
C ILE A 416 -24.63 -8.14 -22.14
N TYR A 417 -25.04 -6.90 -21.97
CA TYR A 417 -25.96 -6.22 -22.88
C TYR A 417 -25.30 -5.06 -23.62
N PHE A 418 -25.12 -5.21 -24.93
CA PHE A 418 -24.78 -4.11 -25.85
C PHE A 418 -26.07 -3.45 -26.35
N ALA A 419 -26.43 -2.30 -25.77
CA ALA A 419 -27.64 -1.55 -26.08
C ALA A 419 -27.41 -0.48 -27.17
N PHE A 420 -28.45 0.28 -27.53
CA PHE A 420 -28.44 1.25 -28.63
C PHE A 420 -27.34 2.34 -28.53
N GLY A 421 -26.89 2.69 -27.33
CA GLY A 421 -25.79 3.63 -27.10
C GLY A 421 -24.40 2.97 -27.09
N ALA A 422 -24.30 1.67 -27.36
CA ALA A 422 -23.03 0.96 -27.41
C ALA A 422 -22.29 1.33 -28.70
N ILE A 423 -21.15 2.01 -28.56
CA ILE A 423 -20.38 2.48 -29.71
C ILE A 423 -19.65 1.27 -30.31
N GLY A 424 -20.13 0.76 -31.45
CA GLY A 424 -19.61 -0.47 -32.07
C GLY A 424 -18.08 -0.51 -32.24
N ALA A 425 -17.48 0.60 -32.69
CA ALA A 425 -16.01 0.72 -32.82
C ALA A 425 -15.23 0.64 -31.49
N GLN A 426 -15.93 0.79 -30.36
CA GLN A 426 -15.40 0.70 -29.00
C GLN A 426 -15.95 -0.52 -28.24
N CYS A 427 -16.66 -1.42 -28.93
CA CYS A 427 -17.22 -2.65 -28.36
C CYS A 427 -16.59 -3.87 -29.03
N ARG A 428 -15.72 -4.57 -28.30
CA ARG A 428 -15.02 -5.75 -28.80
C ARG A 428 -14.81 -6.81 -27.73
N MET A 429 -15.14 -8.05 -28.08
CA MET A 429 -14.90 -9.24 -27.28
C MET A 429 -14.08 -10.22 -28.12
N ALA A 430 -12.88 -10.55 -27.63
CA ALA A 430 -11.99 -11.50 -28.25
C ALA A 430 -11.34 -12.42 -27.22
N HIS A 431 -11.26 -13.72 -27.51
CA HIS A 431 -10.72 -14.73 -26.59
C HIS A 431 -11.36 -14.66 -25.19
N CYS A 432 -12.66 -14.41 -25.15
CA CYS A 432 -13.45 -14.44 -23.93
C CYS A 432 -14.10 -15.80 -23.73
N ARG A 433 -14.38 -16.14 -22.47
CA ARG A 433 -15.31 -17.21 -22.09
C ARG A 433 -16.48 -16.59 -21.34
N VAL A 434 -17.70 -16.83 -21.81
CA VAL A 434 -18.93 -16.32 -21.20
C VAL A 434 -19.82 -17.50 -20.85
N GLU A 435 -20.13 -17.67 -19.57
CA GLU A 435 -20.82 -18.86 -19.08
C GLU A 435 -21.76 -18.62 -17.89
N TYR A 436 -22.78 -19.47 -17.78
CA TYR A 436 -23.75 -19.53 -16.66
C TYR A 436 -24.67 -18.30 -16.51
N GLY A 437 -24.75 -17.45 -17.52
CA GLY A 437 -25.68 -16.32 -17.57
C GLY A 437 -27.02 -16.69 -18.20
N GLY A 438 -27.81 -15.68 -18.52
CA GLY A 438 -29.05 -15.83 -19.25
C GLY A 438 -30.31 -15.96 -18.41
N ASN A 439 -30.36 -15.44 -17.19
CA ASN A 439 -31.64 -15.33 -16.46
C ASN A 439 -32.67 -14.50 -17.26
N SER A 440 -32.20 -13.51 -18.06
CA SER A 440 -33.03 -12.77 -19.02
C SER A 440 -33.30 -13.52 -20.33
N GLY A 441 -32.66 -14.67 -20.54
CA GLY A 441 -32.75 -15.47 -21.76
C GLY A 441 -31.42 -15.69 -22.48
N GLU A 442 -30.37 -14.89 -22.26
CA GLU A 442 -29.11 -15.04 -22.99
C GLU A 442 -27.85 -14.64 -22.21
N ASN A 443 -26.71 -15.25 -22.52
CA ASN A 443 -25.44 -14.78 -21.97
C ASN A 443 -25.09 -13.37 -22.49
N ILE A 444 -25.32 -13.12 -23.78
CA ILE A 444 -25.03 -11.83 -24.43
C ILE A 444 -26.27 -11.38 -25.21
N LEU A 445 -26.71 -10.15 -24.93
CA LEU A 445 -27.75 -9.46 -25.68
C LEU A 445 -27.12 -8.34 -26.51
N VAL A 446 -27.49 -8.25 -27.79
CA VAL A 446 -27.15 -7.13 -28.68
C VAL A 446 -28.44 -6.54 -29.21
N TRP A 447 -28.65 -5.24 -28.98
CA TRP A 447 -29.84 -4.52 -29.41
C TRP A 447 -29.45 -3.17 -30.00
N ASP A 448 -29.70 -2.98 -31.30
CA ASP A 448 -29.37 -1.75 -32.04
C ASP A 448 -27.89 -1.32 -31.86
N ALA A 449 -26.97 -2.30 -31.91
CA ALA A 449 -25.55 -2.12 -31.69
C ALA A 449 -24.70 -3.03 -32.57
N GLN A 450 -23.46 -2.62 -32.86
CA GLN A 450 -22.53 -3.34 -33.74
C GLN A 450 -21.22 -3.75 -33.04
N PRO A 451 -21.25 -4.56 -31.95
CA PRO A 451 -20.02 -5.04 -31.31
C PRO A 451 -19.29 -6.08 -32.18
N THR A 452 -17.97 -6.12 -32.09
CA THR A 452 -17.19 -7.23 -32.65
C THR A 452 -17.06 -8.35 -31.61
N ILE A 453 -17.63 -9.52 -31.87
CA ILE A 453 -17.53 -10.70 -30.99
C ILE A 453 -16.91 -11.85 -31.79
N ALA A 454 -15.66 -12.20 -31.49
CA ALA A 454 -14.93 -13.20 -32.25
C ALA A 454 -13.97 -14.02 -31.37
N GLY A 455 -13.74 -15.29 -31.72
CA GLY A 455 -12.83 -16.17 -31.00
C GLY A 455 -13.24 -16.44 -29.54
N CYS A 456 -14.53 -16.29 -29.22
CA CYS A 456 -15.06 -16.47 -27.88
C CYS A 456 -15.69 -17.87 -27.69
N GLN A 457 -15.77 -18.30 -26.43
CA GLN A 457 -16.50 -19.48 -25.97
C GLN A 457 -17.76 -19.02 -25.24
N ILE A 458 -18.94 -19.23 -25.82
CA ILE A 458 -20.23 -18.86 -25.24
C ILE A 458 -21.00 -20.12 -24.87
N ARG A 459 -21.18 -20.38 -23.59
CA ARG A 459 -21.69 -21.67 -23.13
C ARG A 459 -22.60 -21.59 -21.90
N HIS A 460 -23.34 -22.66 -21.65
CA HIS A 460 -24.11 -22.83 -20.42
C HIS A 460 -25.06 -21.67 -20.10
N SER A 461 -25.71 -21.08 -21.11
CA SER A 461 -26.74 -20.08 -20.87
C SER A 461 -28.10 -20.70 -20.55
N ALA A 462 -28.94 -19.97 -19.80
CA ALA A 462 -30.27 -20.46 -19.44
C ALA A 462 -31.20 -20.67 -20.65
N ALA A 463 -30.99 -19.94 -21.75
CA ALA A 463 -31.62 -20.21 -23.03
C ALA A 463 -30.65 -20.05 -24.21
N TRP A 464 -30.36 -18.83 -24.68
CA TRP A 464 -29.57 -18.60 -25.89
C TRP A 464 -28.13 -18.19 -25.57
N GLY A 465 -27.16 -18.58 -26.40
CA GLY A 465 -25.80 -18.07 -26.24
C GLY A 465 -25.76 -16.55 -26.47
N ILE A 466 -26.26 -16.13 -27.63
CA ILE A 466 -26.37 -14.71 -28.02
C ILE A 466 -27.77 -14.43 -28.58
N THR A 467 -28.41 -13.36 -28.13
CA THR A 467 -29.60 -12.79 -28.79
C THR A 467 -29.21 -11.51 -29.54
N LEU A 468 -29.63 -11.40 -30.80
CA LEU A 468 -29.46 -10.22 -31.66
C LEU A 468 -30.84 -9.61 -31.97
N ALA A 469 -30.98 -8.29 -31.87
CA ALA A 469 -32.21 -7.56 -32.16
C ALA A 469 -31.91 -6.19 -32.78
N GLY A 470 -32.80 -5.72 -33.68
CA GLY A 470 -32.65 -4.42 -34.33
C GLY A 470 -31.42 -4.35 -35.25
N GLU A 471 -30.70 -3.23 -35.24
CA GLU A 471 -29.39 -3.15 -35.91
C GLU A 471 -28.36 -4.03 -35.19
N HIS A 472 -27.81 -5.05 -35.85
CA HIS A 472 -26.90 -6.00 -35.23
C HIS A 472 -25.85 -6.57 -36.20
N PRO A 473 -24.77 -7.21 -35.70
CA PRO A 473 -23.79 -7.90 -36.54
C PRO A 473 -24.42 -9.06 -37.33
N ASP A 474 -23.80 -9.45 -38.43
CA ASP A 474 -24.26 -10.61 -39.21
C ASP A 474 -24.22 -11.91 -38.37
N ARG A 475 -25.36 -12.60 -38.30
CA ARG A 475 -25.52 -13.82 -37.52
C ARG A 475 -24.53 -14.91 -37.94
N ALA A 476 -24.39 -15.16 -39.24
CA ALA A 476 -23.55 -16.24 -39.75
C ALA A 476 -22.07 -15.98 -39.47
N ALA A 477 -21.65 -14.71 -39.53
CA ALA A 477 -20.31 -14.30 -39.12
C ALA A 477 -20.06 -14.52 -37.62
N ILE A 478 -21.04 -14.20 -36.75
CA ILE A 478 -20.95 -14.46 -35.31
C ILE A 478 -20.84 -15.97 -35.02
N GLU A 479 -21.69 -16.79 -35.65
CA GLU A 479 -21.67 -18.24 -35.48
C GLU A 479 -20.34 -18.84 -35.96
N ALA A 480 -19.81 -18.38 -37.10
CA ALA A 480 -18.55 -18.88 -37.66
C ALA A 480 -17.30 -18.42 -36.87
N ALA A 481 -17.37 -17.27 -36.22
CA ALA A 481 -16.23 -16.69 -35.49
C ALA A 481 -16.11 -17.21 -34.05
N ASN A 482 -17.12 -17.87 -33.50
CA ASN A 482 -17.19 -18.25 -32.09
C ASN A 482 -17.49 -19.73 -31.89
N SER A 483 -17.33 -20.20 -30.65
CA SER A 483 -17.67 -21.57 -30.27
C SER A 483 -18.77 -21.57 -29.22
N PHE A 484 -19.71 -22.50 -29.36
CA PHE A 484 -20.90 -22.57 -28.53
C PHE A 484 -21.09 -23.99 -27.96
N ALA A 485 -21.59 -24.08 -26.73
CA ALA A 485 -21.88 -25.36 -26.10
C ALA A 485 -22.88 -25.23 -24.95
N GLY A 486 -23.83 -26.16 -24.83
CA GLY A 486 -24.68 -26.26 -23.63
C GLY A 486 -25.60 -25.06 -23.38
N ASN A 487 -25.97 -24.30 -24.43
CA ASN A 487 -26.99 -23.26 -24.38
C ASN A 487 -28.37 -23.91 -24.58
N ALA A 488 -29.31 -23.73 -23.65
CA ALA A 488 -30.50 -24.59 -23.56
C ALA A 488 -31.48 -24.50 -24.75
N ALA A 489 -31.61 -23.32 -25.36
CA ALA A 489 -32.52 -23.06 -26.48
C ALA A 489 -31.79 -22.98 -27.83
N GLY A 490 -30.49 -22.68 -27.83
CA GLY A 490 -29.63 -22.66 -29.01
C GLY A 490 -28.50 -21.63 -28.92
N ASP A 491 -27.71 -21.54 -29.99
CA ASP A 491 -26.47 -20.75 -29.97
C ASP A 491 -26.71 -19.27 -30.23
N VAL A 492 -27.36 -18.92 -31.34
CA VAL A 492 -27.69 -17.54 -31.71
C VAL A 492 -29.15 -17.41 -32.14
N ARG A 493 -29.86 -16.46 -31.53
CA ARG A 493 -31.24 -16.06 -31.91
C ARG A 493 -31.23 -14.66 -32.49
N VAL A 494 -32.02 -14.46 -33.56
CA VAL A 494 -32.33 -13.13 -34.10
C VAL A 494 -33.81 -12.84 -33.82
N LEU A 495 -34.09 -11.67 -33.26
CA LEU A 495 -35.44 -11.15 -33.06
C LEU A 495 -35.75 -10.17 -34.20
N GLU A 496 -36.83 -10.44 -34.93
CA GLU A 496 -37.32 -9.60 -36.04
C GLU A 496 -38.04 -8.34 -35.56
#